data_AF-A0A7V5RMG2-F1
#
_entry.id   AF-A0A7V5RMG2-F1
#
_cell.length_a   1.000
_cell.length_b   1.000
_cell.length_c   1.000
_cell.angle_alpha   90.00
_cell.angle_beta   90.00
_cell.angle_gamma   90.00
#
_symmetry.space_group_name_H-M   'P 1'
#
loop_
_entity.id
_entity.type
_entity.pdbx_description
1 polymer ?
#
loop_
_entity_poly.entity_id
_entity_poly.type
_entity_poly.pdbx_seq_one_letter_code
_entity_poly.pdbx_strand_id
1 'polypeptide(L)' 'RLLSAEQHTGVTLTESLAMRPAASVCGIYFAHPQARYFSLGKIGRDQVEEYSARKGLPVSEVEKWLAPVLAYEPAQ' A
#
# COMPACT_ATOMS: atom_id res chain seq x y z
N ARG A 1 9.42 3.62 6.97
CA ARG A 1 10.45 4.07 7.93
C ARG A 1 11.14 5.31 7.35
N LEU A 2 10.72 6.51 7.74
CA LEU A 2 11.28 7.79 7.25
C LEU A 2 11.27 8.84 8.36
N LEU A 3 10.15 8.91 9.10
CA LEU A 3 9.90 9.91 10.13
C LEU A 3 10.22 9.43 11.55
N SER A 4 10.63 8.17 11.73
CA SER A 4 10.68 7.51 13.05
C SER A 4 9.40 7.75 13.88
N ALA A 5 8.24 7.67 13.22
CA ALA A 5 6.96 8.16 13.75
C ALA A 5 6.59 7.55 15.11
N GLU A 6 6.71 6.23 15.26
CA GLU A 6 6.39 5.54 16.52
C GLU A 6 7.17 6.10 17.72
N GLN A 7 8.45 6.43 17.54
CA GLN A 7 9.28 7.00 18.60
C GLN A 7 8.87 8.43 18.95
N HIS A 8 8.49 9.23 17.94
CA HIS A 8 8.14 10.63 18.13
C HIS A 8 6.69 10.87 18.56
N THR A 9 5.77 9.94 18.26
CA THR A 9 4.33 10.15 18.46
C THR A 9 3.64 9.04 19.26
N GLY A 10 4.28 7.88 19.44
CA GLY A 10 3.67 6.70 20.04
C GLY A 10 2.63 5.99 19.15
N VAL A 11 2.42 6.45 17.91
CA VAL A 11 1.51 5.80 16.96
C VAL A 11 2.16 4.54 16.40
N THR A 12 1.48 3.40 16.55
CA THR A 12 1.97 2.07 16.11
C THR A 12 1.14 1.53 14.95
N LEU A 13 1.69 0.58 14.19
CA LEU A 13 0.95 -0.18 13.17
C LEU A 13 0.63 -1.58 13.69
N THR A 14 -0.57 -2.08 13.39
CA THR A 14 -0.94 -3.48 13.60
C THR A 14 -0.31 -4.37 12.53
N GLU A 15 -0.45 -5.69 12.67
CA GLU A 15 -0.03 -6.68 11.64
C GLU A 15 -0.72 -6.45 10.28
N SER A 16 -1.94 -5.90 10.30
CA SER A 16 -2.71 -5.50 9.11
C SER A 16 -2.45 -4.06 8.64
N LEU A 17 -1.46 -3.38 9.24
CA LEU A 17 -1.08 -1.99 8.94
C LEU A 17 -2.14 -0.93 9.29
N ALA A 18 -3.11 -1.25 10.13
CA ALA A 18 -3.97 -0.23 10.73
C ALA A 18 -3.18 0.58 11.78
N MET A 19 -3.49 1.86 11.93
CA MET A 19 -2.86 2.71 12.94
C MET A 19 -3.55 2.58 14.31
N ARG A 20 -2.75 2.62 15.37
CA ARG A 20 -3.20 2.72 16.77
C ARG A 20 -2.55 3.93 17.43
N PRO A 21 -3.32 4.84 18.06
CA PRO A 21 -4.79 4.83 18.22
C PRO A 21 -5.55 5.02 16.90
N ALA A 22 -6.82 4.63 16.87
CA ALA A 22 -7.65 4.69 15.66
C ALA A 22 -7.84 6.12 15.12
N ALA A 23 -7.80 7.13 16.00
CA ALA A 23 -7.81 8.55 15.64
C ALA A 23 -6.43 9.03 15.17
N SER A 24 -5.87 8.38 14.13
CA SER A 24 -4.57 8.71 13.54
C SER A 24 -4.71 8.90 12.02
N VAL A 25 -3.85 9.74 11.44
CA VAL A 25 -3.77 9.98 9.98
C VAL A 25 -2.31 9.99 9.55
N CYS A 26 -2.00 9.38 8.39
CA CYS A 26 -0.68 9.44 7.75
C CYS A 26 -0.82 9.59 6.23
N GLY A 27 0.24 10.07 5.56
CA GLY A 27 0.21 10.25 4.12
C GLY A 27 1.54 10.71 3.55
N ILE A 28 1.51 11.07 2.27
CA ILE A 28 2.65 11.60 1.50
C ILE A 28 2.24 12.95 0.92
N TYR A 29 3.16 13.91 0.89
CA TYR A 29 2.92 15.23 0.30
C TYR A 29 3.42 15.28 -1.16
N PHE A 30 2.56 15.74 -2.07
CA PHE A 30 2.92 16.05 -3.46
C PHE A 30 2.67 17.55 -3.70
N ALA A 31 3.66 18.27 -4.21
CA ALA A 31 3.60 19.74 -4.41
C ALA A 31 3.36 20.16 -5.87
N HIS A 32 3.30 19.22 -6.81
CA HIS A 32 3.11 19.54 -8.23
C HIS A 32 1.72 20.16 -8.47
N PRO A 33 1.57 21.26 -9.23
CA PRO A 33 0.30 21.98 -9.38
C PRO A 33 -0.81 21.17 -10.06
N GLN A 34 -0.44 20.11 -10.79
CA GLN A 34 -1.39 19.19 -11.42
C GLN A 34 -1.65 17.92 -10.59
N ALA A 35 -1.03 17.77 -9.43
CA ALA A 35 -1.26 16.63 -8.56
C ALA A 35 -2.73 16.62 -8.11
N ARG A 36 -3.39 15.48 -8.25
CA ARG A 36 -4.79 15.28 -7.86
C ARG A 36 -5.00 13.83 -7.44
N TYR A 37 -5.98 13.60 -6.58
CA TYR A 37 -6.44 12.25 -6.28
C TYR A 37 -7.06 11.61 -7.52
N PHE A 38 -6.77 10.33 -7.73
CA PHE A 38 -7.37 9.52 -8.78
C PHE A 38 -7.49 8.07 -8.31
N SER A 39 -8.41 7.32 -8.90
CA SER A 39 -8.57 5.90 -8.65
C SER A 39 -7.57 5.11 -9.49
N LEU A 40 -6.90 4.12 -8.90
CA LEU A 40 -5.97 3.23 -9.61
C LEU A 40 -6.67 2.42 -10.72
N GLY A 41 -7.91 2.00 -10.49
CA GLY A 41 -8.62 1.07 -11.38
C GLY A 41 -8.24 -0.39 -11.13
N LYS A 42 -8.54 -1.25 -12.09
CA LYS A 42 -8.19 -2.68 -12.06
C LYS A 42 -6.81 -2.90 -12.67
N ILE A 43 -6.00 -3.76 -12.05
CA ILE A 43 -4.62 -4.06 -12.48
C ILE A 43 -4.47 -5.48 -13.01
N GLY A 44 -3.67 -5.64 -14.06
CA GLY A 44 -3.33 -6.93 -14.66
C GLY A 44 -2.26 -7.69 -13.90
N ARG A 45 -2.09 -8.97 -14.25
CA ARG A 45 -1.09 -9.87 -13.63
C ARG A 45 0.34 -9.42 -13.91
N ASP A 46 0.59 -8.90 -15.10
CA ASP A 46 1.88 -8.31 -15.50
C ASP A 46 2.34 -7.20 -14.53
N GLN A 47 1.44 -6.28 -14.18
CA GLN A 47 1.73 -5.20 -13.23
C GLN A 47 1.97 -5.72 -11.80
N VAL A 48 1.26 -6.77 -11.39
CA VAL A 48 1.45 -7.44 -10.10
C VAL A 48 2.82 -8.11 -10.02
N GLU A 49 3.23 -8.84 -11.07
CA GLU A 49 4.53 -9.51 -11.15
C GLU A 49 5.68 -8.50 -11.12
N GLU A 50 5.54 -7.37 -11.83
CA GLU A 50 6.54 -6.30 -11.79
C GLU A 50 6.61 -5.61 -10.41
N TYR A 51 5.46 -5.38 -9.75
CA TYR A 51 5.42 -4.80 -8.41
C TYR A 51 5.99 -5.73 -7.35
N SER A 52 5.73 -7.03 -7.47
CA SER A 52 6.33 -8.12 -6.69
C SER A 52 7.86 -8.06 -6.77
N ALA A 53 8.42 -8.00 -7.98
CA ALA A 53 9.88 -7.88 -8.19
C ALA A 53 10.46 -6.61 -7.55
N ARG A 54 9.81 -5.45 -7.71
CA ARG A 54 10.27 -4.17 -7.11
C ARG A 54 10.22 -4.17 -5.59
N LYS A 55 9.25 -4.86 -5.01
CA LYS A 55 9.07 -4.95 -3.55
C LYS A 55 9.88 -6.08 -2.90
N GLY A 56 10.33 -7.06 -3.69
CA GLY A 56 10.98 -8.26 -3.17
C GLY A 56 10.02 -9.14 -2.37
N LEU A 57 8.72 -9.14 -2.74
CA LEU A 57 7.69 -9.93 -2.08
C LEU A 57 7.23 -11.06 -3.00
N PRO A 58 6.73 -12.19 -2.47
CA PRO A 58 6.08 -13.21 -3.29
C PRO A 58 4.85 -12.63 -4.01
N VAL A 59 4.57 -13.12 -5.22
CA VAL A 59 3.37 -12.71 -6.00
C VAL A 59 2.09 -12.92 -5.19
N SER A 60 1.96 -14.05 -4.50
CA SER A 60 0.80 -14.35 -3.65
C SER A 60 0.61 -13.36 -2.49
N GLU A 61 1.69 -12.82 -1.94
CA GLU A 61 1.60 -11.79 -0.90
C GLU A 61 1.13 -10.46 -1.48
N VAL A 62 1.64 -10.08 -2.66
CA VAL A 62 1.17 -8.88 -3.37
C VAL A 62 -0.31 -9.00 -3.73
N GLU A 63 -0.73 -10.16 -4.25
CA GLU A 63 -2.14 -10.44 -4.58
C GLU A 63 -3.03 -10.33 -3.34
N LYS A 64 -2.58 -10.81 -2.18
CA LYS A 64 -3.30 -10.63 -0.91
C LYS A 64 -3.49 -9.16 -0.55
N TRP A 65 -2.45 -8.33 -0.67
CA TRP A 65 -2.53 -6.90 -0.35
C TRP A 65 -3.34 -6.09 -1.37
N LEU A 66 -3.32 -6.50 -2.65
CA LEU A 66 -3.97 -5.80 -3.75
C LEU A 66 -5.31 -6.43 -4.20
N ALA A 67 -5.83 -7.42 -3.46
CA ALA A 67 -7.02 -8.19 -3.81
C ALA A 67 -8.22 -7.34 -4.33
N PRO A 68 -8.57 -6.18 -3.74
CA PRO A 68 -9.70 -5.37 -4.22
C PRO A 68 -9.54 -4.83 -5.65
N VAL A 69 -8.30 -4.67 -6.13
CA VAL A 69 -7.99 -4.02 -7.41
C VAL A 69 -7.50 -4.99 -8.49
N LEU A 70 -7.44 -6.31 -8.23
CA LEU A 70 -7.07 -7.28 -9.25
C LEU A 70 -8.12 -7.37 -10.36
N ALA A 71 -7.67 -7.42 -11.60
CA ALA A 71 -8.49 -7.62 -12.81
C ALA A 71 -8.67 -9.10 -13.18
N TYR A 72 -8.16 -10.01 -12.34
CA TYR A 72 -8.12 -11.44 -12.56
C TYR A 72 -8.30 -12.17 -11.23
N GLU A 73 -8.61 -13.46 -11.27
CA GLU A 73 -8.67 -14.31 -10.08
C GLU A 73 -7.28 -14.92 -9.83
N PRO A 74 -6.66 -14.68 -8.66
CA PRO A 74 -5.43 -15.35 -8.27
C PRO A 74 -5.60 -16.86 -8.25
N ALA A 75 -4.54 -17.58 -8.64
CA ALA A 75 -4.51 -19.02 -8.42
C ALA A 75 -4.48 -19.27 -6.90
N GLN A 76 -5.23 -20.28 -6.47
CA GLN A 76 -5.36 -20.65 -5.06
C GLN A 76 -4.04 -21.12 -4.44
#